data_AF-A0A2E2QVE5-F1
#
_entry.id   AF-A0A2E2QVE5-F1
#
_cell.length_a   1.000
_cell.length_b   1.000
_cell.length_c   1.000
_cell.angle_alpha   90.00
_cell.angle_beta   90.00
_cell.angle_gamma   90.00
#
_symmetry.space_group_name_H-M   'P 1'
#
loop_
_entity.id
_entity.type
_entity.pdbx_description
1 polymer ?
#
loop_
_entity_poly.entity_id
_entity_poly.type
_entity_poly.pdbx_seq_one_letter_code
_entity_poly.pdbx_strand_id
1 'polypeptide(L)'
;MPADARPSVSASALAGTVAITKPGQGSAAAVASDARAGAGESESESDDKTNGRAERVTAESRQRKLRQMLRQCDRVLLMDFDLLAMNDWPDNYTLAGARRNRDLWLFSALLAAVVFLGGLAGLVPAWVAGGGFGAFVMILLHGVPAVRRIYTSKPSYLDLLVTRQRMLREAKRHAEHLEGASGLIWQCAQMSDFNPALRNSRFSYLLRLSESRVLPRQLTRREHVRLYLIYLLEAEKAYSRVQEAFFEGNQNAIDHGWQDVVAEPVPRT
;
A
#
# COMPACT_ATOMS: atom_id res chain seq x y z
N MET A 1 -25.67 20.70 41.01
CA MET A 1 -24.92 21.94 41.35
C MET A 1 -23.46 21.73 40.95
N PRO A 2 -22.81 22.78 40.43
CA PRO A 2 -22.11 22.84 39.14
C PRO A 2 -20.57 22.75 39.32
N ALA A 3 -19.66 22.82 38.34
CA ALA A 3 -19.63 23.57 37.10
C ALA A 3 -18.59 23.06 36.09
N ASP A 4 -18.83 23.47 34.85
CA ASP A 4 -17.99 23.59 33.65
C ASP A 4 -16.48 23.76 33.83
N ALA A 5 -15.70 23.26 32.86
CA ALA A 5 -14.92 24.11 31.92
C ALA A 5 -13.86 23.32 31.13
N ARG A 6 -14.07 23.19 29.82
CA ARG A 6 -13.05 23.49 28.78
C ARG A 6 -13.43 24.87 28.22
N PRO A 7 -12.54 25.70 27.61
CA PRO A 7 -11.41 25.30 26.76
C PRO A 7 -10.16 26.22 26.85
N SER A 8 -9.08 25.90 26.13
CA SER A 8 -8.13 26.92 25.68
C SER A 8 -7.50 26.55 24.34
N VAL A 9 -8.03 27.17 23.29
CA VAL A 9 -7.31 27.43 22.04
C VAL A 9 -6.60 28.77 22.25
N SER A 10 -5.33 28.87 21.84
CA SER A 10 -4.64 30.16 21.74
C SER A 10 -4.00 30.28 20.37
N ALA A 11 -4.56 31.22 19.61
CA ALA A 11 -3.99 31.82 18.42
C ALA A 11 -3.37 33.17 18.81
N SER A 12 -2.21 33.50 18.24
CA SER A 12 -1.69 34.87 18.09
C SER A 12 -0.63 34.80 16.97
N ALA A 13 -0.87 35.27 15.75
CA ALA A 13 -1.07 36.64 15.25
C ALA A 13 0.24 37.28 14.76
N LEU A 14 0.25 37.70 13.49
CA LEU A 14 0.92 38.86 12.88
C LEU A 14 0.69 38.75 11.36
N ALA A 15 -0.34 39.39 10.78
CA ALA A 15 -0.52 40.82 10.49
C ALA A 15 0.36 41.34 9.34
N GLY A 16 -0.31 41.83 8.28
CA GLY A 16 0.26 42.49 7.12
C GLY A 16 -0.85 42.99 6.19
N THR A 17 -1.34 44.19 6.46
CA THR A 17 -2.49 44.87 5.82
C THR A 17 -2.00 46.00 4.92
N VAL A 18 -2.44 46.09 3.65
CA VAL A 18 -2.43 47.30 2.77
C VAL A 18 -3.37 47.00 1.58
N ALA A 19 -4.18 47.86 0.97
CA ALA A 19 -4.95 49.06 1.31
C ALA A 19 -5.95 49.23 0.13
N ILE A 20 -7.16 49.70 0.44
CA ILE A 20 -8.24 50.03 -0.51
C ILE A 20 -8.06 51.47 -1.00
N THR A 21 -8.32 51.73 -2.30
CA THR A 21 -9.01 52.94 -2.81
C THR A 21 -9.18 52.89 -4.33
N LYS A 22 -10.43 53.04 -4.83
CA LYS A 22 -10.75 53.98 -5.93
C LYS A 22 -12.27 54.29 -5.98
N PRO A 23 -12.67 55.57 -6.09
CA PRO A 23 -14.08 55.99 -6.12
C PRO A 23 -14.57 56.36 -7.54
N GLY A 24 -15.88 56.54 -7.69
CA GLY A 24 -16.44 57.59 -8.56
C GLY A 24 -17.41 57.14 -9.65
N GLN A 25 -18.71 57.34 -9.41
CA GLN A 25 -19.78 57.48 -10.42
C GLN A 25 -19.65 58.81 -11.18
N GLY A 26 -20.04 58.82 -12.46
CA GLY A 26 -20.28 60.03 -13.25
C GLY A 26 -21.00 59.70 -14.57
N SER A 27 -22.22 60.18 -14.71
CA SER A 27 -23.11 60.07 -15.88
C SER A 27 -22.84 61.21 -16.87
N ALA A 28 -22.92 60.95 -18.20
CA ALA A 28 -23.63 61.79 -19.19
C ALA A 28 -23.38 61.35 -20.66
N ALA A 29 -24.44 61.53 -21.45
CA ALA A 29 -24.69 61.17 -22.86
C ALA A 29 -23.85 61.85 -23.95
N ALA A 30 -23.81 61.24 -25.16
CA ALA A 30 -24.14 61.83 -26.48
C ALA A 30 -23.67 60.87 -27.63
N VAL A 31 -24.55 60.15 -28.34
CA VAL A 31 -25.25 60.47 -29.63
C VAL A 31 -24.41 60.24 -30.92
N ALA A 32 -24.87 59.25 -31.70
CA ALA A 32 -24.91 59.06 -33.18
C ALA A 32 -23.58 59.11 -34.00
N SER A 33 -23.36 58.38 -35.11
CA SER A 33 -24.26 57.86 -36.15
C SER A 33 -23.51 56.89 -37.10
N ASP A 34 -24.30 56.00 -37.71
CA ASP A 34 -24.26 55.43 -39.07
C ASP A 34 -23.19 54.43 -39.57
N ALA A 35 -23.70 53.21 -39.78
CA ALA A 35 -23.75 52.46 -41.04
C ALA A 35 -22.45 52.18 -41.83
N ARG A 36 -22.01 50.92 -41.77
CA ARG A 36 -21.76 50.15 -43.00
C ARG A 36 -21.93 48.65 -42.78
N ALA A 37 -22.92 48.09 -43.45
CA ALA A 37 -23.11 46.66 -43.61
C ALA A 37 -22.06 46.06 -44.56
N GLY A 38 -21.70 44.80 -44.30
CA GLY A 38 -21.24 43.86 -45.31
C GLY A 38 -19.73 43.65 -45.40
N ALA A 39 -19.23 42.65 -44.66
CA ALA A 39 -18.25 41.64 -45.09
C ALA A 39 -17.63 40.98 -43.83
N GLY A 40 -17.92 39.70 -43.60
CA GLY A 40 -17.28 38.95 -42.51
C GLY A 40 -18.00 37.71 -41.98
N GLU A 41 -19.04 37.18 -42.63
CA GLU A 41 -19.68 35.91 -42.21
C GLU A 41 -18.91 34.65 -42.65
N SER A 42 -17.63 34.76 -43.01
CA SER A 42 -16.83 33.61 -43.49
C SER A 42 -15.67 33.22 -42.56
N GLU A 43 -15.44 33.93 -41.45
CA GLU A 43 -14.36 33.58 -40.52
C GLU A 43 -14.82 32.60 -39.41
N SER A 44 -16.08 32.67 -38.96
CA SER A 44 -16.57 31.80 -37.85
C SER A 44 -16.79 30.33 -38.21
N GLU A 45 -17.13 29.97 -39.46
CA GLU A 45 -17.27 28.54 -39.83
C GLU A 45 -15.93 27.83 -40.00
N SER A 46 -14.87 28.59 -40.34
CA SER A 46 -13.53 28.03 -40.50
C SER A 46 -12.86 27.79 -39.14
N ASP A 47 -13.07 28.69 -38.18
CA ASP A 47 -12.53 28.55 -36.83
C ASP A 47 -13.22 27.41 -36.08
N ASP A 48 -14.55 27.26 -36.19
CA ASP A 48 -15.31 26.19 -35.51
C ASP A 48 -14.96 24.77 -36.03
N LYS A 49 -14.77 24.62 -37.36
CA LYS A 49 -14.32 23.35 -37.96
C LYS A 49 -12.87 23.01 -37.60
N THR A 50 -12.00 24.02 -37.46
CA THR A 50 -10.59 23.83 -37.11
C THR A 50 -10.44 23.52 -35.62
N ASN A 51 -11.21 24.20 -34.76
CA ASN A 51 -11.27 23.95 -33.33
C ASN A 51 -11.86 22.57 -33.02
N GLY A 52 -12.97 22.20 -33.66
CA GLY A 52 -13.56 20.85 -33.53
C GLY A 52 -12.63 19.72 -33.99
N ARG A 53 -11.78 19.95 -34.99
CA ARG A 53 -10.76 18.97 -35.41
C ARG A 53 -9.61 18.86 -34.41
N ALA A 54 -9.17 19.98 -33.83
CA ALA A 54 -8.14 19.98 -32.79
C ALA A 54 -8.66 19.31 -31.49
N GLU A 55 -9.89 19.59 -31.10
CA GLU A 55 -10.55 18.97 -29.94
C GLU A 55 -10.69 17.45 -30.13
N ARG A 56 -11.10 16.98 -31.31
CA ARG A 56 -11.13 15.54 -31.66
C ARG A 56 -9.78 14.86 -31.48
N VAL A 57 -8.72 15.44 -32.06
CA VAL A 57 -7.36 14.86 -31.98
C VAL A 57 -6.85 14.82 -30.54
N THR A 58 -7.14 15.87 -29.75
CA THR A 58 -6.76 15.88 -28.33
C THR A 58 -7.58 14.86 -27.52
N ALA A 59 -8.88 14.71 -27.79
CA ALA A 59 -9.74 13.71 -27.15
C ALA A 59 -9.27 12.28 -27.45
N GLU A 60 -8.95 11.98 -28.72
CA GLU A 60 -8.36 10.69 -29.11
C GLU A 60 -7.06 10.39 -28.36
N SER A 61 -6.15 11.36 -28.30
CA SER A 61 -4.87 11.18 -27.63
C SER A 61 -5.05 10.90 -26.14
N ARG A 62 -6.01 11.58 -25.48
CA ARG A 62 -6.37 11.36 -24.08
C ARG A 62 -6.93 9.96 -23.87
N GLN A 63 -7.87 9.52 -24.69
CA GLN A 63 -8.45 8.19 -24.58
C GLN A 63 -7.43 7.07 -24.82
N ARG A 64 -6.55 7.23 -25.82
CA ARG A 64 -5.43 6.28 -26.05
C ARG A 64 -4.51 6.19 -24.83
N LYS A 65 -4.19 7.34 -24.21
CA LYS A 65 -3.37 7.40 -22.99
C LYS A 65 -4.05 6.67 -21.83
N LEU A 66 -5.34 6.94 -21.57
CA LEU A 66 -6.11 6.28 -20.51
C LEU A 66 -6.20 4.77 -20.71
N ARG A 67 -6.46 4.33 -21.94
CA ARG A 67 -6.49 2.90 -22.31
C ARG A 67 -5.15 2.23 -22.06
N GLN A 68 -4.05 2.90 -22.38
CA GLN A 68 -2.71 2.38 -22.10
C GLN A 68 -2.44 2.27 -20.60
N MET A 69 -2.80 3.30 -19.82
CA MET A 69 -2.65 3.27 -18.35
C MET A 69 -3.42 2.11 -17.73
N LEU A 70 -4.69 1.92 -18.12
CA LEU A 70 -5.53 0.82 -17.63
C LEU A 70 -4.90 -0.54 -17.94
N ARG A 71 -4.40 -0.76 -19.17
CA ARG A 71 -3.74 -2.02 -19.54
C ARG A 71 -2.48 -2.30 -18.74
N GLN A 72 -1.67 -1.27 -18.47
CA GLN A 72 -0.43 -1.43 -17.72
C GLN A 72 -0.69 -1.69 -16.24
N CYS A 73 -1.73 -1.05 -15.68
CA CYS A 73 -2.06 -1.13 -14.25
C CYS A 73 -3.09 -2.21 -13.92
N ASP A 74 -3.59 -2.95 -14.90
CA ASP A 74 -4.65 -3.97 -14.73
C ASP A 74 -4.30 -5.02 -13.68
N ARG A 75 -3.02 -5.37 -13.61
CA ARG A 75 -2.50 -6.36 -12.66
C ARG A 75 -2.62 -5.92 -11.19
N VAL A 76 -2.87 -4.64 -10.89
CA VAL A 76 -3.20 -4.19 -9.52
C VAL A 76 -4.46 -4.90 -9.01
N LEU A 77 -5.41 -5.20 -9.89
CA LEU A 77 -6.66 -5.90 -9.54
C LEU A 77 -6.45 -7.37 -9.15
N LEU A 78 -5.30 -7.96 -9.51
CA LEU A 78 -4.93 -9.33 -9.17
C LEU A 78 -4.20 -9.43 -7.81
N MET A 79 -4.17 -8.35 -7.05
CA MET A 79 -3.59 -8.35 -5.72
C MET A 79 -4.41 -9.21 -4.75
N ASP A 80 -3.70 -10.08 -4.00
CA ASP A 80 -4.28 -10.81 -2.89
C ASP A 80 -4.01 -10.03 -1.60
N PHE A 81 -5.09 -9.48 -1.03
CA PHE A 81 -5.02 -8.70 0.20
C PHE A 81 -4.57 -9.54 1.40
N ASP A 82 -5.09 -10.76 1.57
CA ASP A 82 -4.84 -11.59 2.75
C ASP A 82 -3.36 -12.00 2.81
N LEU A 83 -2.81 -12.35 1.65
CA LEU A 83 -1.42 -12.76 1.51
C LEU A 83 -0.47 -11.60 1.80
N LEU A 84 -0.75 -10.39 1.30
CA LEU A 84 0.09 -9.20 1.52
C LEU A 84 -0.09 -8.57 2.90
N ALA A 85 -1.31 -8.60 3.45
CA ALA A 85 -1.62 -8.03 4.75
C ALA A 85 -0.87 -8.77 5.87
N MET A 86 -0.59 -10.07 5.65
CA MET A 86 0.01 -10.97 6.63
C MET A 86 -0.68 -10.80 7.99
N ASN A 87 -1.99 -11.05 8.00
CA ASN A 87 -2.83 -10.82 9.17
C ASN A 87 -2.38 -11.70 10.34
N ASP A 88 -2.14 -12.99 10.06
CA ASP A 88 -1.68 -13.99 11.05
C ASP A 88 -0.18 -13.94 11.37
N TRP A 89 0.47 -12.78 11.18
CA TRP A 89 1.88 -12.65 11.49
C TRP A 89 2.15 -12.94 12.97
N PRO A 90 3.03 -13.88 13.32
CA PRO A 90 3.30 -14.22 14.71
C PRO A 90 3.77 -13.00 15.50
N ASP A 91 3.09 -12.67 16.60
CA ASP A 91 3.45 -11.51 17.42
C ASP A 91 4.78 -11.68 18.16
N ASN A 92 5.40 -10.55 18.53
CA ASN A 92 6.64 -10.57 19.31
C ASN A 92 6.43 -11.13 20.72
N TYR A 93 5.24 -10.94 21.29
CA TYR A 93 4.88 -11.47 22.60
C TYR A 93 4.82 -13.00 22.61
N THR A 94 4.21 -13.61 21.59
CA THR A 94 4.11 -15.08 21.48
C THR A 94 5.48 -15.71 21.27
N LEU A 95 6.35 -15.06 20.48
CA LEU A 95 7.76 -15.46 20.35
C LEU A 95 8.54 -15.36 21.67
N ALA A 96 8.39 -14.26 22.41
CA ALA A 96 9.06 -14.07 23.69
C ALA A 96 8.60 -15.13 24.72
N GLY A 97 7.30 -15.42 24.76
CA GLY A 97 6.74 -16.50 25.59
C GLY A 97 7.28 -17.88 25.18
N ALA A 98 7.33 -18.18 23.88
CA ALA A 98 7.88 -19.44 23.38
C ALA A 98 9.39 -19.59 23.68
N ARG A 99 10.16 -18.50 23.57
CA ARG A 99 11.58 -18.46 23.95
C ARG A 99 11.75 -18.71 25.44
N ARG A 100 11.02 -18.00 26.31
CA ARG A 100 11.09 -18.18 27.77
C ARG A 100 10.77 -19.62 28.19
N ASN A 101 9.75 -20.22 27.61
CA ASN A 101 9.39 -21.61 27.91
C ASN A 101 10.51 -22.60 27.52
N ARG A 102 11.14 -22.38 26.36
CA ARG A 102 12.30 -23.18 25.94
C ARG A 102 13.49 -22.98 26.88
N ASP A 103 13.77 -21.74 27.26
CA ASP A 103 14.92 -21.42 28.10
C ASP A 103 14.71 -21.96 29.53
N LEU A 104 13.48 -21.91 30.07
CA LEU A 104 13.12 -22.56 31.35
C LEU A 104 13.29 -24.08 31.30
N TRP A 105 12.91 -24.71 30.18
CA TRP A 105 13.11 -26.15 29.98
C TRP A 105 14.59 -26.52 29.87
N LEU A 106 15.40 -25.74 29.14
CA LEU A 106 16.85 -25.94 29.07
C LEU A 106 17.51 -25.72 30.43
N PHE A 107 17.05 -24.72 31.18
CA PHE A 107 17.57 -24.42 32.51
C PHE A 107 17.28 -25.55 33.49
N SER A 108 16.08 -26.13 33.47
CA SER A 108 15.74 -27.29 34.31
C SER A 108 16.54 -28.54 33.91
N ALA A 109 16.73 -28.78 32.60
CA ALA A 109 17.58 -29.86 32.11
C ALA A 109 19.05 -29.69 32.53
N LEU A 110 19.58 -28.47 32.42
CA LEU A 110 20.95 -28.14 32.84
C LEU A 110 21.12 -28.33 34.34
N LEU A 111 20.18 -27.86 35.15
CA LEU A 111 20.22 -28.01 36.60
C LEU A 111 20.21 -29.49 37.01
N ALA A 112 19.33 -30.29 36.41
CA ALA A 112 19.28 -31.73 36.65
C ALA A 112 20.58 -32.44 36.22
N ALA A 113 21.18 -32.02 35.09
CA ALA A 113 22.48 -32.52 34.65
C ALA A 113 23.58 -32.19 35.66
N VAL A 114 23.67 -30.95 36.14
CA VAL A 114 24.66 -30.53 37.15
C VAL A 114 24.52 -31.37 38.43
N VAL A 115 23.30 -31.62 38.90
CA VAL A 115 23.04 -32.48 40.07
C VAL A 115 23.52 -33.91 39.82
N PHE A 116 23.23 -34.47 38.65
CA PHE A 116 23.67 -35.82 38.28
C PHE A 116 25.20 -35.93 38.19
N LEU A 117 25.86 -34.98 37.51
CA LEU A 117 27.32 -34.93 37.41
C LEU A 117 27.99 -34.71 38.77
N GLY A 118 27.41 -33.87 39.64
CA GLY A 118 27.87 -33.71 41.02
C GLY A 118 27.75 -34.98 41.85
N GLY A 119 26.73 -35.79 41.59
CA GLY A 119 26.57 -37.13 42.16
C GLY A 119 27.67 -38.11 41.71
N LEU A 120 28.02 -38.10 40.42
CA LEU A 120 29.11 -38.94 39.88
C LEU A 120 30.49 -38.57 40.46
N ALA A 121 30.71 -37.29 40.72
CA ALA A 121 31.94 -36.80 41.34
C ALA A 121 32.00 -37.04 42.86
N GLY A 122 30.94 -37.61 43.47
CA GLY A 122 30.88 -37.90 44.90
C GLY A 122 30.58 -36.69 45.80
N LEU A 123 30.18 -35.56 45.22
CA LEU A 123 29.83 -34.35 45.99
C LEU A 123 28.44 -34.45 46.64
N VAL A 124 27.59 -35.37 46.17
CA VAL A 124 26.17 -35.47 46.56
C VAL A 124 25.80 -36.94 46.84
N PRO A 125 24.94 -37.23 47.84
CA PRO A 125 24.50 -38.59 48.14
C PRO A 125 23.88 -39.34 46.96
N ALA A 126 24.10 -40.66 46.89
CA ALA A 126 23.69 -41.50 45.76
C ALA A 126 22.18 -41.47 45.46
N TRP A 127 21.32 -41.33 46.48
CA TRP A 127 19.87 -41.24 46.29
C TRP A 127 19.44 -39.92 45.60
N VAL A 128 20.16 -38.82 45.85
CA VAL A 128 19.96 -37.54 45.16
C VAL A 128 20.50 -37.61 43.73
N ALA A 129 21.65 -38.27 43.54
CA ALA A 129 22.23 -38.49 42.21
C ALA A 129 21.29 -39.30 41.30
N GLY A 130 20.70 -40.39 41.82
CA GLY A 130 19.71 -41.20 41.11
C GLY A 130 18.41 -40.44 40.81
N GLY A 131 17.93 -39.62 41.75
CA GLY A 131 16.77 -38.74 41.52
C GLY A 131 17.04 -37.68 40.45
N GLY A 132 18.23 -37.07 40.46
CA GLY A 132 18.68 -36.12 39.44
C GLY A 132 18.75 -36.74 38.04
N PHE A 133 19.25 -37.98 37.93
CA PHE A 133 19.25 -38.72 36.68
C PHE A 133 17.84 -38.99 36.14
N GLY A 134 16.92 -39.46 37.00
CA GLY A 134 15.53 -39.70 36.61
C GLY A 134 14.81 -38.43 36.16
N ALA A 135 15.00 -37.33 36.90
CA ALA A 135 14.47 -36.02 36.52
C ALA A 135 15.06 -35.53 35.18
N PHE A 136 16.37 -35.69 34.99
CA PHE A 136 17.05 -35.32 33.74
C PHE A 136 16.48 -36.06 32.52
N VAL A 137 16.32 -37.38 32.62
CA VAL A 137 15.74 -38.20 31.53
C VAL A 137 14.28 -37.82 31.26
N MET A 138 13.46 -37.60 32.29
CA MET A 138 12.07 -37.16 32.12
C MET A 138 11.97 -35.78 31.47
N ILE A 139 12.82 -34.83 31.87
CA ILE A 139 12.87 -33.50 31.25
C ILE A 139 13.30 -33.60 29.79
N LEU A 140 14.30 -34.42 29.46
CA LEU A 140 14.73 -34.66 28.08
C LEU A 140 13.60 -35.25 27.22
N LEU A 141 12.86 -36.23 27.74
CA LEU A 141 11.75 -36.84 27.04
C LEU A 141 10.63 -35.83 26.74
N HIS A 142 10.39 -34.89 27.66
CA HIS A 142 9.43 -33.78 27.47
C HIS A 142 9.89 -32.76 26.40
N GLY A 143 11.17 -32.75 26.06
CA GLY A 143 11.74 -31.95 24.97
C GLY A 143 11.50 -32.54 23.58
N VAL A 144 11.16 -33.83 23.48
CA VAL A 144 10.91 -34.50 22.20
C VAL A 144 9.60 -33.95 21.61
N PRO A 145 9.63 -33.38 20.39
CA PRO A 145 8.46 -32.72 19.80
C PRO A 145 7.26 -33.67 19.65
N ALA A 146 7.48 -34.97 19.47
CA ALA A 146 6.41 -35.98 19.40
C ALA A 146 5.63 -36.12 20.72
N VAL A 147 6.33 -36.19 21.86
CA VAL A 147 5.72 -36.29 23.20
C VAL A 147 5.09 -34.95 23.60
N ARG A 148 5.77 -33.85 23.25
CA ARG A 148 5.27 -32.50 23.50
C ARG A 148 3.99 -32.19 22.73
N ARG A 149 3.85 -32.65 21.48
CA ARG A 149 2.65 -32.40 20.65
C ARG A 149 1.39 -33.08 21.20
N ILE A 150 1.54 -34.15 21.98
CA ILE A 150 0.45 -34.85 22.67
C ILE A 150 0.03 -34.10 23.94
N TYR A 151 0.97 -33.42 24.62
CA TYR A 151 0.71 -32.72 25.89
C TYR A 151 0.52 -31.20 25.77
N THR A 152 0.96 -30.56 24.69
CA THR A 152 0.81 -29.11 24.51
C THR A 152 0.62 -28.72 23.04
N SER A 153 -0.49 -28.02 22.77
CA SER A 153 -0.82 -27.47 21.45
C SER A 153 -0.09 -26.15 21.14
N LYS A 154 0.80 -25.69 22.02
CA LYS A 154 1.50 -24.41 21.86
C LYS A 154 2.59 -24.54 20.79
N PRO A 155 2.61 -23.68 19.75
CA PRO A 155 3.61 -23.74 18.68
C PRO A 155 5.03 -23.52 19.25
N SER A 156 6.00 -24.25 18.69
CA SER A 156 7.40 -24.10 19.07
C SER A 156 7.96 -22.74 18.61
N TYR A 157 9.01 -22.24 19.28
CA TYR A 157 9.71 -21.03 18.85
C TYR A 157 10.23 -21.15 17.41
N LEU A 158 10.73 -22.33 17.02
CA LEU A 158 11.17 -22.58 15.64
C LEU A 158 10.00 -22.58 14.66
N ASP A 159 8.85 -23.15 15.03
CA ASP A 159 7.66 -23.15 14.18
C ASP A 159 7.18 -21.72 13.90
N LEU A 160 7.22 -20.85 14.90
CA LEU A 160 6.89 -19.43 14.78
C LEU A 160 7.89 -18.66 13.88
N LEU A 161 9.17 -19.01 13.92
CA LEU A 161 10.17 -18.44 13.01
C LEU A 161 9.99 -18.93 11.57
N VAL A 162 9.74 -20.23 11.39
CA VAL A 162 9.50 -20.85 10.08
C VAL A 162 8.24 -20.28 9.44
N THR A 163 7.17 -20.09 10.20
CA THR A 163 5.93 -19.44 9.71
C THR A 163 6.17 -18.00 9.31
N ARG A 164 6.88 -17.18 10.09
CA ARG A 164 7.28 -15.81 9.68
C ARG A 164 8.03 -15.80 8.36
N GLN A 165 9.03 -16.68 8.22
CA GLN A 165 9.81 -16.77 6.99
C GLN A 165 9.00 -17.29 5.81
N ARG A 166 8.04 -18.18 6.05
CA ARG A 166 7.14 -18.71 5.03
C ARG A 166 6.22 -17.61 4.50
N MET A 167 5.52 -16.91 5.39
CA MET A 167 4.62 -15.80 5.02
C MET A 167 5.36 -14.71 4.24
N LEU A 168 6.56 -14.33 4.68
CA LEU A 168 7.36 -13.33 3.97
C LEU A 168 7.79 -13.81 2.58
N ARG A 169 8.15 -15.09 2.43
CA ARG A 169 8.50 -15.68 1.12
C ARG A 169 7.30 -15.75 0.19
N GLU A 170 6.13 -16.12 0.71
CA GLU A 170 4.88 -16.14 -0.04
C GLU A 170 4.51 -14.73 -0.52
N ALA A 171 4.51 -13.74 0.38
CA ALA A 171 4.28 -12.33 0.03
C ALA A 171 5.27 -11.79 -1.00
N LYS A 172 6.55 -12.15 -0.86
CA LYS A 172 7.58 -11.78 -1.83
C LYS A 172 7.33 -12.40 -3.21
N ARG A 173 6.97 -13.69 -3.27
CA ARG A 173 6.65 -14.37 -4.53
C ARG A 173 5.41 -13.76 -5.19
N HIS A 174 4.40 -13.41 -4.41
CA HIS A 174 3.22 -12.72 -4.92
C HIS A 174 3.58 -11.34 -5.47
N ALA A 175 4.37 -10.56 -4.74
CA ALA A 175 4.86 -9.27 -5.22
C ALA A 175 5.72 -9.40 -6.49
N GLU A 176 6.53 -10.44 -6.60
CA GLU A 176 7.30 -10.75 -7.82
C GLU A 176 6.39 -11.09 -9.00
N HIS A 177 5.33 -11.87 -8.77
CA HIS A 177 4.34 -12.16 -9.78
C HIS A 177 3.59 -10.90 -10.23
N LEU A 178 3.21 -10.02 -9.29
CA LEU A 178 2.55 -8.75 -9.54
C LEU A 178 3.44 -7.75 -10.31
N GLU A 179 4.67 -7.54 -9.86
CA GLU A 179 5.58 -6.59 -10.51
C GLU A 179 5.99 -7.02 -11.93
N GLY A 180 6.12 -8.33 -12.16
CA GLY A 180 6.50 -8.88 -13.46
C GLY A 180 7.82 -8.30 -14.00
N ALA A 181 7.93 -8.19 -15.32
CA ALA A 181 9.13 -7.67 -15.98
C ALA A 181 9.19 -6.14 -16.05
N SER A 182 8.05 -5.46 -15.95
CA SER A 182 7.93 -4.03 -16.25
C SER A 182 7.86 -3.13 -15.01
N GLY A 183 7.64 -3.68 -13.82
CA GLY A 183 7.53 -2.91 -12.59
C GLY A 183 6.16 -2.26 -12.46
N LEU A 184 5.23 -2.94 -11.78
CA LEU A 184 3.82 -2.54 -11.70
C LEU A 184 3.68 -1.16 -11.04
N ILE A 185 4.32 -0.95 -9.90
CA ILE A 185 4.23 0.33 -9.17
C ILE A 185 4.74 1.49 -10.00
N TRP A 186 5.86 1.32 -10.72
CA TRP A 186 6.39 2.37 -11.58
C TRP A 186 5.39 2.76 -12.68
N GLN A 187 4.67 1.80 -13.25
CA GLN A 187 3.59 2.08 -14.21
C GLN A 187 2.41 2.79 -13.53
N CYS A 188 2.00 2.33 -12.35
CA CYS A 188 0.90 2.93 -11.59
C CYS A 188 1.18 4.36 -11.14
N ALA A 189 2.44 4.77 -11.04
CA ALA A 189 2.82 6.14 -10.72
C ALA A 189 2.25 7.17 -11.72
N GLN A 190 2.03 6.75 -12.98
CA GLN A 190 1.45 7.60 -14.02
C GLN A 190 -0.01 7.97 -13.73
N MET A 191 -0.72 7.18 -12.91
CA MET A 191 -2.10 7.47 -12.49
C MET A 191 -2.17 8.46 -11.32
N SER A 192 -1.04 9.04 -10.89
CA SER A 192 -1.00 10.01 -9.79
C SER A 192 -1.82 11.28 -10.05
N ASP A 193 -2.15 11.59 -11.31
CA ASP A 193 -3.07 12.65 -11.69
C ASP A 193 -4.50 12.42 -11.13
N PHE A 194 -4.93 11.15 -11.02
CA PHE A 194 -6.26 10.76 -10.52
C PHE A 194 -6.27 10.45 -9.01
N ASN A 195 -5.11 10.12 -8.44
CA ASN A 195 -4.93 9.98 -7.00
C ASN A 195 -3.56 10.53 -6.56
N PRO A 196 -3.51 11.76 -5.99
CA PRO A 196 -2.24 12.38 -5.59
C PRO A 196 -1.56 11.63 -4.43
N ALA A 197 -2.25 10.74 -3.72
CA ALA A 197 -1.66 9.92 -2.67
C ALA A 197 -0.51 9.05 -3.19
N LEU A 198 -0.55 8.63 -4.46
CA LEU A 198 0.51 7.84 -5.10
C LEU A 198 1.85 8.59 -5.19
N ARG A 199 1.81 9.93 -5.17
CA ARG A 199 2.99 10.81 -5.27
C ARG A 199 3.60 11.17 -3.92
N ASN A 200 3.09 10.61 -2.83
CA ASN A 200 3.60 10.86 -1.48
C ASN A 200 5.06 10.40 -1.35
N SER A 201 5.89 11.20 -0.66
CA SER A 201 7.31 10.91 -0.43
C SER A 201 7.56 9.56 0.24
N ARG A 202 6.61 9.05 1.03
CA ARG A 202 6.70 7.71 1.65
C ARG A 202 6.84 6.58 0.62
N PHE A 203 6.32 6.77 -0.58
CA PHE A 203 6.36 5.76 -1.65
C PHE A 203 7.53 5.97 -2.62
N SER A 204 8.26 7.09 -2.53
CA SER A 204 9.37 7.41 -3.43
C SER A 204 10.44 6.32 -3.50
N TYR A 205 10.80 5.75 -2.35
CA TYR A 205 11.78 4.67 -2.26
C TYR A 205 11.28 3.39 -2.96
N LEU A 206 10.01 3.06 -2.77
CA LEU A 206 9.35 1.90 -3.35
C LEU A 206 9.18 2.05 -4.88
N LEU A 207 8.90 3.26 -5.35
CA LEU A 207 8.90 3.61 -6.78
C LEU A 207 10.27 3.40 -7.44
N ARG A 208 11.34 3.93 -6.83
CA ARG A 208 12.71 3.76 -7.35
C ARG A 208 13.14 2.28 -7.39
N LEU A 209 12.69 1.50 -6.42
CA LEU A 209 12.93 0.05 -6.38
C LEU A 209 12.16 -0.73 -7.45
N SER A 210 10.93 -0.32 -7.75
CA SER A 210 10.12 -0.90 -8.83
C SER A 210 10.73 -0.55 -10.20
N GLU A 211 11.15 0.70 -10.39
CA GLU A 211 11.86 1.16 -11.60
C GLU A 211 13.13 0.35 -11.88
N SER A 212 13.91 0.07 -10.84
CA SER A 212 15.12 -0.76 -10.92
C SER A 212 14.86 -2.27 -10.90
N ARG A 213 13.59 -2.71 -10.86
CA ARG A 213 13.15 -4.12 -10.88
C ARG A 213 13.72 -4.99 -9.75
N VAL A 214 14.16 -4.39 -8.66
CA VAL A 214 14.70 -5.09 -7.49
C VAL A 214 13.75 -5.06 -6.29
N LEU A 215 12.56 -4.48 -6.45
CA LEU A 215 11.57 -4.36 -5.39
C LEU A 215 11.28 -5.67 -4.66
N PRO A 216 10.93 -6.80 -5.33
CA PRO A 216 10.60 -8.03 -4.62
C PRO A 216 11.79 -8.55 -3.79
N ARG A 217 13.03 -8.30 -4.23
CA ARG A 217 14.23 -8.70 -3.48
C ARG A 217 14.41 -7.91 -2.18
N GLN A 218 13.96 -6.65 -2.15
CA GLN A 218 14.10 -5.74 -1.01
C GLN A 218 12.92 -5.80 -0.01
N LEU A 219 11.86 -6.56 -0.33
CA LEU A 219 10.75 -6.86 0.58
C LEU A 219 11.16 -7.91 1.63
N THR A 220 12.09 -7.54 2.52
CA THR A 220 12.63 -8.40 3.58
C THR A 220 11.95 -8.21 4.93
N ARG A 221 11.23 -7.10 5.11
CA ARG A 221 10.55 -6.74 6.36
C ARG A 221 9.04 -6.65 6.15
N ARG A 222 8.28 -6.98 7.21
CA ARG A 222 6.81 -6.84 7.23
C ARG A 222 6.37 -5.43 6.88
N GLU A 223 7.08 -4.43 7.40
CA GLU A 223 6.82 -3.01 7.17
C GLU A 223 6.87 -2.64 5.68
N HIS A 224 7.85 -3.16 4.95
CA HIS A 224 7.98 -2.89 3.52
C HIS A 224 6.85 -3.55 2.71
N VAL A 225 6.46 -4.78 3.08
CA VAL A 225 5.33 -5.47 2.42
C VAL A 225 4.01 -4.76 2.71
N ARG A 226 3.81 -4.28 3.95
CA ARG A 226 2.64 -3.46 4.30
C ARG A 226 2.62 -2.13 3.54
N LEU A 227 3.78 -1.48 3.40
CA LEU A 227 3.88 -0.25 2.61
C LEU A 227 3.54 -0.50 1.14
N TYR A 228 4.00 -1.63 0.59
CA TYR A 228 3.67 -2.11 -0.75
C TYR A 228 2.16 -2.35 -0.91
N LEU A 229 1.53 -3.05 0.05
CA LEU A 229 0.08 -3.25 0.07
C LEU A 229 -0.69 -1.92 0.07
N ILE A 230 -0.32 -0.98 0.94
CA ILE A 230 -1.00 0.32 1.01
C ILE A 230 -0.87 1.07 -0.33
N TYR A 231 0.29 0.99 -0.98
CA TYR A 231 0.46 1.59 -2.31
C TYR A 231 -0.48 0.96 -3.34
N LEU A 232 -0.56 -0.38 -3.37
CA LEU A 232 -1.44 -1.09 -4.31
C LEU A 232 -2.92 -0.77 -4.07
N LEU A 233 -3.35 -0.65 -2.81
CA LEU A 233 -4.72 -0.22 -2.48
C LEU A 233 -5.02 1.21 -2.96
N GLU A 234 -4.05 2.13 -2.84
CA GLU A 234 -4.21 3.48 -3.39
C GLU A 234 -4.17 3.49 -4.93
N ALA A 235 -3.42 2.58 -5.54
CA ALA A 235 -3.36 2.40 -7.00
C ALA A 235 -4.65 1.78 -7.54
N GLU A 236 -5.29 0.87 -6.80
CA GLU A 236 -6.60 0.30 -7.15
C GLU A 236 -7.68 1.38 -7.16
N LYS A 237 -7.71 2.26 -6.15
CA LYS A 237 -8.59 3.44 -6.13
C LYS A 237 -8.30 4.40 -7.29
N ALA A 238 -7.04 4.55 -7.67
CA ALA A 238 -6.68 5.38 -8.82
C ALA A 238 -7.16 4.73 -10.12
N TYR A 239 -7.02 3.41 -10.25
CA TYR A 239 -7.50 2.64 -11.39
C TYR A 239 -9.01 2.80 -11.58
N SER A 240 -9.81 2.69 -10.50
CA SER A 240 -11.26 2.86 -10.60
C SER A 240 -11.65 4.25 -11.12
N ARG A 241 -10.97 5.31 -10.64
CA ARG A 241 -11.18 6.69 -11.12
C ARG A 241 -10.75 6.89 -12.57
N VAL A 242 -9.65 6.28 -12.99
CA VAL A 242 -9.19 6.29 -14.39
C VAL A 242 -10.22 5.58 -15.27
N GLN A 243 -10.78 4.47 -14.80
CA GLN A 243 -11.81 3.71 -15.51
C GLN A 243 -13.11 4.52 -15.65
N GLU A 244 -13.55 5.20 -14.59
CA GLU A 244 -14.68 6.14 -14.63
C GLU A 244 -14.45 7.27 -15.64
N ALA A 245 -13.29 7.94 -15.58
CA ALA A 245 -12.94 9.01 -16.51
C ALA A 245 -12.81 8.53 -17.96
N PHE A 246 -12.37 7.29 -18.18
CA PHE A 246 -12.35 6.67 -19.50
C PHE A 246 -13.76 6.46 -20.04
N PHE A 247 -14.70 5.98 -19.22
CA PHE A 247 -16.09 5.80 -19.65
C PHE A 247 -16.81 7.12 -19.88
N GLU A 248 -16.61 8.12 -19.02
CA GLU A 248 -17.17 9.47 -19.22
C GLU A 248 -16.64 10.10 -20.52
N GLY A 249 -15.34 10.01 -20.76
CA GLY A 249 -14.74 10.46 -22.02
C GLY A 249 -15.26 9.71 -23.25
N ASN A 250 -15.57 8.43 -23.10
CA ASN A 250 -16.16 7.61 -24.17
C ASN A 250 -17.63 8.00 -24.44
N GLN A 251 -18.42 8.25 -23.39
CA GLN A 251 -19.79 8.72 -23.52
C GLN A 251 -19.85 10.10 -24.18
N ASN A 252 -18.98 11.02 -23.76
CA ASN A 252 -18.90 12.35 -24.37
C ASN A 252 -18.52 12.29 -25.87
N ALA A 253 -17.64 11.36 -26.25
CA ALA A 253 -17.32 11.13 -27.66
C ALA A 253 -18.52 10.59 -28.46
N ILE A 254 -19.35 9.73 -27.85
CA ILE A 254 -20.60 9.24 -28.45
C ILE A 254 -21.60 10.39 -28.63
N ASP A 255 -21.78 11.24 -27.62
CA ASP A 255 -22.72 12.36 -27.63
C ASP A 255 -22.34 13.40 -28.70
N HIS A 256 -21.04 13.61 -28.94
CA HIS A 256 -20.52 14.45 -30.04
C HIS A 256 -20.46 13.75 -31.41
N GLY A 257 -20.85 12.47 -31.50
CA GLY A 257 -20.89 11.69 -32.74
C GLY A 257 -19.51 11.28 -33.27
N TRP A 258 -18.47 11.26 -32.44
CA TRP A 258 -17.09 10.92 -32.83
C TRP A 258 -16.86 9.41 -32.74
N GLN A 259 -17.48 8.66 -33.63
CA GLN A 259 -17.48 7.19 -33.62
C GLN A 259 -16.06 6.58 -33.73
N ASP A 260 -15.13 7.26 -34.41
CA ASP A 260 -13.73 6.80 -34.56
C ASP A 260 -12.93 6.81 -33.23
N VAL A 261 -13.41 7.58 -32.26
CA VAL A 261 -12.76 7.77 -30.96
C VAL A 261 -13.26 6.73 -29.96
N VAL A 262 -14.50 6.25 -30.13
CA VAL A 262 -15.15 5.30 -29.24
C VAL A 262 -14.36 4.00 -29.19
N ALA A 263 -13.74 3.73 -28.04
CA ALA A 263 -13.01 2.50 -27.83
C ALA A 263 -13.97 1.41 -27.35
N GLU A 264 -14.09 0.31 -28.10
CA GLU A 264 -14.86 -0.85 -27.66
C GLU A 264 -14.29 -1.41 -26.34
N PRO A 265 -15.13 -1.59 -25.30
CA PRO A 265 -14.71 -2.24 -24.08
C PRO A 265 -14.37 -3.69 -24.39
N VAL A 266 -13.11 -4.07 -24.17
CA VAL A 266 -12.65 -5.45 -24.37
C VAL A 266 -13.34 -6.34 -23.33
N PRO A 267 -13.98 -7.46 -23.73
CA PRO A 267 -14.59 -8.39 -22.79
C PRO A 267 -13.54 -8.96 -21.85
N ARG A 268 -13.82 -8.93 -20.54
CA ARG A 268 -13.00 -9.59 -19.53
C ARG A 268 -13.16 -11.11 -19.73
N THR A 269 -12.08 -11.79 -20.09
CA THR A 269 -11.99 -13.27 -20.12
C THR A 269 -11.03 -13.74 -19.05
#